data_AF-A0A3M1T3P4-F1
#
_entry.id   AF-A0A3M1T3P4-F1
#
_cell.length_a   1.000
_cell.length_b   1.000
_cell.length_c   1.000
_cell.angle_alpha   90.00
_cell.angle_beta   90.00
_cell.angle_gamma   90.00
#
_symmetry.space_group_name_H-M   'P 1'
#
loop_
_entity.id
_entity.type
_entity.pdbx_description
1 polymer ?
#
loop_
_entity_poly.entity_id
_entity_poly.type
_entity_poly.pdbx_seq_one_letter_code
_entity_poly.pdbx_strand_id
1 'polypeptide(L)'
;MSTGAAPRWRPSRPQVAWALYDFANSAYATCVVAGFFPVFLKTTWAADLPATESTFRLGGATSVASLAVALLAPVLGALADRAGWHKRLLLVWVATGATCTLGLALAGRGHWLLALVLYAVATTGWSGANALYDALLTAVADERHLDRVSALGFALGYLGGGLLFGLPVLG
;
A
#
# COMPACT_ATOMS: atom_id res chain seq x y z
N MET A 1 -41.86 0.95 -27.60
CA MET A 1 -40.81 0.38 -26.72
C MET A 1 -39.79 1.47 -26.45
N SER A 2 -39.85 2.18 -25.31
CA SER A 2 -38.83 3.17 -24.97
C SER A 2 -37.62 2.44 -24.39
N THR A 3 -36.47 2.56 -25.04
CA THR A 3 -35.17 2.21 -24.49
C THR A 3 -34.84 3.19 -23.36
N GLY A 4 -35.37 2.92 -22.17
CA GLY A 4 -34.96 3.63 -20.96
C GLY A 4 -33.50 3.29 -20.70
N ALA A 5 -32.59 4.13 -21.18
CA ALA A 5 -31.17 4.00 -20.88
C ALA A 5 -31.03 3.89 -19.36
N ALA A 6 -30.47 2.77 -18.89
CA ALA A 6 -30.23 2.57 -17.47
C ALA A 6 -29.48 3.80 -16.92
N PRO A 7 -29.87 4.33 -15.75
CA PRO A 7 -29.29 5.55 -15.23
C PRO A 7 -27.77 5.42 -15.17
N ARG A 8 -27.05 6.38 -15.78
CA ARG A 8 -25.59 6.43 -15.77
C ARG A 8 -25.11 6.48 -14.32
N TRP A 9 -24.42 5.43 -13.89
CA TRP A 9 -23.82 5.35 -12.57
C TRP A 9 -22.84 6.52 -12.38
N ARG A 10 -22.98 7.24 -11.27
CA ARG A 10 -22.08 8.33 -10.87
C ARG A 10 -21.49 7.96 -9.52
N PRO A 11 -20.18 7.73 -9.42
CA PRO A 11 -19.57 7.36 -8.15
C PRO A 11 -19.70 8.52 -7.15
N SER A 12 -19.98 8.17 -5.90
CA SER A 12 -19.97 9.12 -4.80
C SER A 12 -18.52 9.49 -4.43
N ARG A 13 -18.32 10.65 -3.78
CA ARG A 13 -16.99 11.08 -3.31
C ARG A 13 -16.27 9.98 -2.48
N PRO A 14 -16.94 9.29 -1.55
CA PRO A 14 -16.33 8.16 -0.82
C PRO A 14 -15.88 7.00 -1.72
N GLN A 15 -16.66 6.65 -2.76
CA GLN A 15 -16.32 5.56 -3.68
C GLN A 15 -15.09 5.90 -4.53
N VAL A 16 -14.97 7.15 -4.99
CA VAL A 16 -13.77 7.60 -5.72
C VAL A 16 -12.55 7.62 -4.80
N ALA A 17 -12.70 8.10 -3.56
CA ALA A 17 -11.60 8.11 -2.59
C ALA A 17 -11.11 6.69 -2.24
N TRP A 18 -12.04 5.74 -2.11
CA TRP A 18 -11.72 4.34 -1.90
C TRP A 18 -10.98 3.74 -3.10
N ALA A 19 -11.48 3.97 -4.33
CA ALA A 19 -10.84 3.48 -5.55
C ALA A 19 -9.43 4.08 -5.78
N LEU A 20 -9.20 5.34 -5.41
CA LEU A 20 -7.87 5.96 -5.45
C LEU A 20 -6.91 5.34 -4.41
N TYR A 21 -7.42 4.97 -3.25
CA TYR A 21 -6.63 4.27 -2.25
C TYR A 21 -6.28 2.85 -2.71
N ASP A 22 -7.24 2.12 -3.28
CA ASP A 22 -7.03 0.79 -3.87
C ASP A 22 -5.92 0.79 -4.93
N PHE A 23 -5.94 1.83 -5.77
CA PHE A 23 -4.88 2.10 -6.73
C PHE A 23 -3.51 2.25 -6.04
N ALA A 24 -3.40 3.11 -5.04
CA ALA A 24 -2.15 3.33 -4.31
C ALA A 24 -1.67 2.07 -3.58
N ASN A 25 -2.60 1.29 -3.02
CA ASN A 25 -2.35 0.01 -2.36
C ASN A 25 -1.70 -1.00 -3.31
N SER A 26 -2.29 -1.15 -4.49
CA SER A 26 -1.79 -2.03 -5.55
C SER A 26 -0.43 -1.59 -6.08
N ALA A 27 -0.24 -0.27 -6.27
CA ALA A 27 1.03 0.31 -6.70
C ALA A 27 2.14 0.05 -5.65
N TYR A 28 1.85 0.20 -4.35
CA TYR A 28 2.82 -0.07 -3.30
C TYR A 28 3.22 -1.54 -3.25
N ALA A 29 2.26 -2.47 -3.30
CA ALA A 29 2.54 -3.91 -3.28
C ALA A 29 3.39 -4.37 -4.48
N THR A 30 3.08 -3.89 -5.68
CA THR A 30 3.79 -4.27 -6.90
C THR A 30 5.15 -3.59 -7.02
N CYS A 31 5.20 -2.27 -6.84
CA CYS A 31 6.41 -1.50 -7.05
C CYS A 31 7.34 -1.63 -5.85
N VAL A 32 6.88 -1.37 -4.63
CA VAL A 32 7.78 -1.31 -3.46
C VAL A 32 8.11 -2.71 -2.95
N VAL A 33 7.09 -3.51 -2.62
CA VAL A 33 7.28 -4.80 -1.95
C VAL A 33 7.86 -5.84 -2.91
N ALA A 34 7.28 -5.99 -4.10
CA ALA A 34 7.71 -7.04 -5.05
C ALA A 34 8.86 -6.61 -5.97
N GLY A 35 8.87 -5.36 -6.46
CA GLY A 35 9.79 -4.89 -7.49
C GLY A 35 11.08 -4.27 -6.94
N PHE A 36 10.96 -3.04 -6.43
CA PHE A 36 12.07 -2.16 -6.09
C PHE A 36 12.85 -2.63 -4.86
N PHE A 37 12.17 -2.99 -3.77
CA PHE A 37 12.87 -3.23 -2.52
C PHE A 37 13.86 -4.41 -2.57
N PRO A 38 13.50 -5.60 -3.08
CA PRO A 38 14.43 -6.73 -3.17
C PRO A 38 15.64 -6.42 -4.08
N VAL A 39 15.40 -5.69 -5.18
CA VAL A 39 16.44 -5.30 -6.12
C VAL A 39 17.40 -4.30 -5.48
N PHE A 40 16.90 -3.19 -4.93
CA PHE A 40 17.73 -2.15 -4.30
C PHE A 40 18.46 -2.64 -3.05
N LEU A 41 17.83 -3.53 -2.28
CA LEU A 41 18.50 -4.16 -1.16
C LEU A 41 19.73 -4.92 -1.66
N LYS A 42 19.59 -5.75 -2.68
CA LYS A 42 20.72 -6.53 -3.21
C LYS A 42 21.77 -5.67 -3.92
N THR A 43 21.36 -4.69 -4.72
CA THR A 43 22.27 -3.95 -5.63
C THR A 43 22.91 -2.73 -4.98
N THR A 44 22.24 -2.13 -4.00
CA THR A 44 22.63 -0.82 -3.45
C THR A 44 22.90 -0.92 -1.95
N TRP A 45 21.92 -1.33 -1.15
CA TRP A 45 22.05 -1.22 0.31
C TRP A 45 22.86 -2.34 0.97
N ALA A 46 22.74 -3.57 0.46
CA ALA A 46 23.46 -4.76 0.88
C ALA A 46 24.47 -5.25 -0.19
N ALA A 47 24.95 -4.34 -1.04
CA ALA A 47 25.87 -4.66 -2.14
C ALA A 47 27.16 -5.36 -1.68
N ASP A 48 27.55 -5.14 -0.41
CA ASP A 48 28.77 -5.69 0.19
C ASP A 48 28.53 -7.03 0.92
N LEU A 49 27.29 -7.54 0.94
CA LEU A 49 26.91 -8.77 1.62
C LEU A 49 26.70 -9.93 0.62
N PRO A 50 27.01 -11.18 1.02
CA PRO A 50 26.62 -12.36 0.26
C PRO A 50 25.10 -12.41 0.04
N ALA A 51 24.67 -12.84 -1.15
CA ALA A 51 23.25 -12.87 -1.51
C ALA A 51 22.38 -13.71 -0.55
N THR A 52 22.93 -14.78 0.01
CA THR A 52 22.28 -15.62 1.04
C THR A 52 22.02 -14.83 2.32
N GLU A 53 22.96 -13.99 2.74
CA GLU A 53 22.82 -13.18 3.95
C GLU A 53 21.86 -12.00 3.77
N SER A 54 21.89 -11.35 2.59
CA SER A 54 20.91 -10.32 2.23
C SER A 54 19.48 -10.88 2.23
N THR A 55 19.29 -12.10 1.72
CA THR A 55 17.97 -12.76 1.69
C THR A 55 17.51 -13.16 3.09
N PHE A 56 18.41 -13.69 3.91
CA PHE A 56 18.11 -14.04 5.31
C PHE A 56 17.66 -12.81 6.11
N ARG A 57 18.38 -11.68 5.96
CA ARG A 57 18.06 -10.43 6.67
C ARG A 57 16.75 -9.80 6.18
N LEU A 58 16.46 -9.86 4.87
CA LEU A 58 15.18 -9.47 4.30
C LEU A 58 14.03 -10.30 4.90
N GLY A 59 14.22 -11.62 4.98
CA GLY A 59 13.26 -12.53 5.61
C GLY A 59 13.02 -12.16 7.07
N GLY A 60 14.08 -11.94 7.85
CA GLY A 60 13.98 -11.52 9.25
C GLY A 60 13.24 -10.19 9.44
N ALA A 61 13.55 -9.17 8.62
CA ALA A 61 12.84 -7.89 8.67
C ALA A 61 11.35 -8.04 8.32
N THR A 62 11.04 -8.88 7.33
CA THR A 62 9.66 -9.19 6.95
C THR A 62 8.92 -9.89 8.08
N SER A 63 9.55 -10.88 8.75
CA SER A 63 8.95 -11.57 9.89
C SER A 63 8.68 -10.64 11.07
N VAL A 64 9.61 -9.74 11.40
CA VAL A 64 9.42 -8.74 12.47
C VAL A 64 8.28 -7.78 12.11
N ALA A 65 8.23 -7.32 10.86
CA ALA A 65 7.13 -6.46 10.38
C ALA A 65 5.78 -7.19 10.46
N SER A 66 5.70 -8.45 10.03
CA SER A 66 4.49 -9.27 10.13
C SER A 66 4.05 -9.50 11.58
N LEU A 67 4.99 -9.74 12.49
CA LEU A 67 4.69 -9.90 13.92
C LEU A 67 4.16 -8.58 14.51
N ALA A 68 4.78 -7.44 14.20
CA ALA A 68 4.32 -6.14 14.64
C ALA A 68 2.89 -5.86 14.14
N VAL A 69 2.60 -6.16 12.87
CA VAL A 69 1.24 -6.04 12.31
C VAL A 69 0.26 -6.95 13.03
N ALA A 70 0.62 -8.21 13.29
CA ALA A 70 -0.26 -9.16 13.99
C ALA A 70 -0.64 -8.66 15.39
N LEU A 71 0.30 -8.04 16.10
CA LEU A 71 0.05 -7.45 17.43
C LEU A 71 -0.77 -6.15 17.35
N LEU A 72 -0.56 -5.35 16.30
CA LEU A 72 -1.27 -4.09 16.10
C LEU A 72 -2.70 -4.29 15.59
N ALA A 73 -2.98 -5.36 14.84
CA ALA A 73 -4.28 -5.65 14.25
C ALA A 73 -5.47 -5.54 15.24
N PRO A 74 -5.46 -6.20 16.43
CA PRO A 74 -6.56 -6.08 17.39
C PRO A 74 -6.71 -4.67 17.96
N VAL A 75 -5.59 -3.96 18.18
CA VAL A 75 -5.60 -2.58 18.68
C VAL A 75 -6.21 -1.64 17.64
N LEU A 76 -5.84 -1.83 16.38
CA LEU A 76 -6.35 -1.02 15.26
C LEU A 76 -7.84 -1.24 15.03
N GLY A 77 -8.30 -2.49 15.05
CA GLY A 77 -9.75 -2.79 14.97
C GLY A 77 -10.52 -2.15 16.10
N ALA A 78 -10.09 -2.35 17.34
CA ALA A 78 -10.77 -1.80 18.52
C ALA A 78 -10.80 -0.25 18.53
N LEU A 79 -9.71 0.40 18.09
CA LEU A 79 -9.63 1.86 18.03
C LEU A 79 -10.50 2.42 16.90
N ALA A 80 -10.56 1.73 15.76
CA ALA A 80 -11.38 2.11 14.63
C ALA A 80 -12.88 2.03 14.97
N ASP A 81 -13.29 0.92 15.58
CA ASP A 81 -14.68 0.63 15.96
C ASP A 81 -15.22 1.59 17.02
N ARG A 82 -14.41 1.89 18.06
CA ARG A 82 -14.87 2.71 19.19
C ARG A 82 -14.88 4.21 18.90
N ALA A 83 -13.94 4.70 18.10
CA ALA A 83 -13.75 6.14 17.93
C ALA A 83 -14.38 6.68 16.62
N GLY A 84 -14.79 5.81 15.69
CA GLY A 84 -15.20 6.23 14.34
C GLY A 84 -14.04 6.91 13.57
N TRP A 85 -12.79 6.68 13.99
CA TRP A 85 -11.60 7.36 13.49
C TRP A 85 -10.97 6.68 12.26
N HIS A 86 -11.67 5.73 11.64
CA HIS A 86 -11.23 4.99 10.45
C HIS A 86 -10.45 5.86 9.45
N LYS A 87 -10.99 7.02 9.05
CA LYS A 87 -10.32 7.94 8.12
C LYS A 87 -9.05 8.59 8.68
N ARG A 88 -9.04 8.97 9.95
CA ARG A 88 -7.88 9.62 10.59
C ARG A 88 -6.74 8.63 10.78
N LEU A 89 -7.06 7.43 11.26
CA LEU A 89 -6.09 6.35 11.43
C LEU A 89 -5.51 5.91 10.07
N LEU A 90 -6.35 5.82 9.03
CA LEU A 90 -5.89 5.52 7.68
C LEU A 90 -4.89 6.56 7.19
N LEU A 91 -5.16 7.85 7.37
CA LEU A 91 -4.22 8.91 6.99
C LEU A 91 -2.89 8.84 7.74
N VAL A 92 -2.91 8.54 9.05
CA VAL A 92 -1.68 8.37 9.85
C VAL A 92 -0.83 7.23 9.31
N TRP A 93 -1.45 6.09 9.02
CA TRP A 93 -0.73 4.92 8.52
C TRP A 93 -0.21 5.11 7.09
N VAL A 94 -0.99 5.73 6.21
CA VAL A 94 -0.53 6.13 4.86
C VAL A 94 0.64 7.10 4.95
N ALA A 95 0.54 8.13 5.79
CA ALA A 95 1.62 9.11 5.96
C ALA A 95 2.88 8.45 6.51
N THR A 96 2.74 7.51 7.45
CA THR A 96 3.87 6.73 7.99
C THR A 96 4.52 5.88 6.90
N GLY A 97 3.71 5.15 6.12
CA GLY A 97 4.21 4.36 4.99
C GLY A 97 4.93 5.20 3.94
N ALA A 98 4.32 6.32 3.54
CA ALA A 98 4.87 7.23 2.55
C ALA A 98 6.17 7.89 3.02
N THR A 99 6.22 8.40 4.26
CA THR A 99 7.42 9.05 4.80
C THR A 99 8.58 8.07 4.97
N CYS A 100 8.33 6.85 5.44
CA CYS A 100 9.36 5.81 5.51
C CYS A 100 9.85 5.37 4.12
N THR A 101 8.95 5.28 3.13
CA THR A 101 9.32 4.96 1.75
C THR A 101 10.16 6.08 1.11
N LEU A 102 9.80 7.34 1.32
CA LEU A 102 10.62 8.47 0.90
C LEU A 102 11.97 8.49 1.62
N GLY A 103 12.00 8.08 2.88
CA GLY A 103 13.23 7.92 3.66
C GLY A 103 14.19 6.89 3.07
N LEU A 104 13.71 5.89 2.31
CA LEU A 104 14.59 4.93 1.62
C LEU A 104 15.49 5.62 0.58
N ALA A 105 15.08 6.76 0.02
CA ALA A 105 15.92 7.55 -0.88
C ALA A 105 17.16 8.14 -0.17
N LEU A 106 17.13 8.25 1.16
CA LEU A 106 18.26 8.70 1.97
C LEU A 106 19.21 7.55 2.37
N ALA A 107 18.80 6.30 2.18
CA ALA A 107 19.63 5.14 2.47
C ALA A 107 20.71 5.00 1.38
N GLY A 108 21.96 5.31 1.74
CA GLY A 108 23.12 5.15 0.87
C GLY A 108 23.64 3.71 0.79
N ARG A 109 24.64 3.49 -0.07
CA ARG A 109 25.33 2.20 -0.22
C ARG A 109 25.86 1.70 1.13
N GLY A 110 25.70 0.41 1.42
CA GLY A 110 26.11 -0.21 2.68
C GLY A 110 25.19 0.01 3.89
N HIS A 111 24.17 0.88 3.79
CA HIS A 111 23.22 1.16 4.88
C HIS A 111 22.01 0.21 4.88
N TRP A 112 22.25 -1.09 4.69
CA TRP A 112 21.21 -2.13 4.65
C TRP A 112 20.32 -2.17 5.88
N LEU A 113 20.85 -1.89 7.08
CA LEU A 113 20.05 -1.92 8.32
C LEU A 113 19.01 -0.81 8.34
N LEU A 114 19.38 0.41 7.95
CA LEU A 114 18.46 1.54 7.84
C LEU A 114 17.37 1.24 6.80
N ALA A 115 17.76 0.70 5.64
CA ALA A 115 16.81 0.31 4.60
C ALA A 115 15.81 -0.76 5.07
N LEU A 116 16.27 -1.78 5.81
CA LEU A 116 15.40 -2.81 6.39
C LEU A 116 14.44 -2.25 7.45
N VAL A 117 14.92 -1.36 8.32
CA VAL A 117 14.06 -0.73 9.34
C VAL A 117 13.00 0.16 8.69
N LEU A 118 13.41 1.02 7.75
CA LEU A 118 12.48 1.88 7.02
C LEU A 118 11.44 1.06 6.25
N TYR A 119 11.86 -0.03 5.61
CA TYR A 119 10.96 -0.95 4.93
C TYR A 119 10.02 -1.67 5.90
N ALA A 120 10.51 -2.16 7.03
CA ALA A 120 9.68 -2.82 8.03
C ALA A 120 8.58 -1.87 8.52
N VAL A 121 8.94 -0.63 8.88
CA VAL A 121 7.96 0.39 9.31
C VAL A 121 7.01 0.78 8.18
N ALA A 122 7.51 0.95 6.95
CA ALA A 122 6.68 1.27 5.80
C ALA A 122 5.66 0.16 5.51
N THR A 123 6.10 -1.10 5.60
CA THR A 123 5.25 -2.28 5.38
C THR A 123 4.23 -2.45 6.50
N THR A 124 4.60 -2.19 7.76
CA THR A 124 3.67 -2.15 8.88
C THR A 124 2.61 -1.06 8.68
N GLY A 125 3.02 0.14 8.22
CA GLY A 125 2.08 1.21 7.92
C GLY A 125 1.14 0.88 6.78
N TRP A 126 1.66 0.29 5.71
CA TRP A 126 0.85 -0.21 4.60
C TRP A 126 -0.18 -1.26 5.06
N SER A 127 0.24 -2.27 5.83
CA SER A 127 -0.67 -3.30 6.34
C SER A 127 -1.73 -2.75 7.31
N GLY A 128 -1.34 -1.83 8.20
CA GLY A 128 -2.28 -1.18 9.13
C GLY A 128 -3.32 -0.31 8.39
N ALA A 129 -2.89 0.40 7.36
CA ALA A 129 -3.79 1.16 6.50
C ALA A 129 -4.73 0.23 5.70
N ASN A 130 -4.24 -0.92 5.25
CA ASN A 130 -5.05 -1.92 4.52
C ASN A 130 -6.17 -2.51 5.40
N ALA A 131 -5.90 -2.82 6.67
CA ALA A 131 -6.92 -3.31 7.61
C ALA A 131 -8.06 -2.28 7.83
N LEU A 132 -7.73 -0.99 7.91
CA LEU A 132 -8.72 0.09 8.05
C LEU A 132 -9.47 0.37 6.74
N TYR A 133 -8.80 0.17 5.62
CA TYR A 133 -9.37 0.30 4.28
C TYR A 133 -10.42 -0.77 4.00
N ASP A 134 -10.16 -2.03 4.38
CA ASP A 134 -11.12 -3.13 4.25
C ASP A 134 -12.38 -2.85 5.08
N ALA A 135 -12.21 -2.33 6.29
CA ALA A 135 -13.33 -1.91 7.14
C ALA A 135 -14.11 -0.71 6.57
N LEU A 136 -13.46 0.19 5.82
CA LEU A 136 -14.12 1.32 5.15
C LEU A 136 -14.91 0.89 3.92
N LEU A 137 -14.55 -0.21 3.25
CA LEU A 137 -15.25 -0.71 2.07
C LEU A 137 -16.72 -1.03 2.39
N THR A 138 -16.96 -1.76 3.48
CA THR A 138 -18.30 -2.18 3.91
C THR A 138 -19.20 -0.99 4.28
N ALA A 139 -18.60 0.14 4.67
CA ALA A 139 -19.32 1.38 4.96
C ALA A 139 -19.56 2.26 3.71
N VAL A 140 -18.84 2.04 2.61
CA VAL A 140 -18.84 2.92 1.42
C VAL A 140 -19.57 2.30 0.22
N ALA A 141 -19.62 0.98 0.12
CA ALA A 141 -20.21 0.28 -1.02
C ALA A 141 -21.39 -0.61 -0.60
N ASP A 142 -22.54 -0.36 -1.22
CA ASP A 142 -23.67 -1.28 -1.27
C ASP A 142 -23.33 -2.43 -2.25
N GLU A 143 -23.70 -3.69 -1.95
CA GLU A 143 -23.28 -4.89 -2.72
C GLU A 143 -23.48 -4.73 -4.24
N ARG A 144 -24.52 -4.00 -4.63
CA ARG A 144 -24.90 -3.73 -6.03
C ARG A 144 -23.89 -2.91 -6.84
N HIS A 145 -22.91 -2.27 -6.20
CA HIS A 145 -21.95 -1.38 -6.87
C HIS A 145 -20.48 -1.80 -6.69
N LEU A 146 -20.20 -2.89 -5.97
CA LEU A 146 -18.83 -3.38 -5.72
C LEU A 146 -18.05 -3.60 -7.03
N ASP A 147 -18.65 -4.32 -8.00
CA ASP A 147 -17.99 -4.58 -9.30
C ASP A 147 -17.57 -3.31 -10.05
N ARG A 148 -18.38 -2.25 -9.96
CA ARG A 148 -18.11 -0.98 -10.66
C ARG A 148 -17.06 -0.15 -9.95
N VAL A 149 -17.04 -0.17 -8.62
CA VAL A 149 -16.03 0.52 -7.83
C VAL A 149 -14.67 -0.18 -7.98
N SER A 150 -14.63 -1.51 -7.94
CA SER A 150 -13.41 -2.29 -8.22
C SER A 150 -12.91 -2.07 -9.65
N ALA A 151 -13.80 -2.04 -10.66
CA ALA A 151 -13.39 -1.73 -12.03
C ALA A 151 -12.79 -0.32 -12.17
N LEU A 152 -13.29 0.66 -11.39
CA LEU A 152 -12.74 2.02 -11.36
C LEU A 152 -11.38 2.08 -10.64
N GLY A 153 -11.23 1.35 -9.53
CA GLY A 153 -9.94 1.14 -8.85
C GLY A 153 -8.91 0.49 -9.76
N PHE A 154 -9.30 -0.54 -10.50
CA PHE A 154 -8.45 -1.23 -11.47
C PHE A 154 -8.09 -0.37 -12.70
N ALA A 155 -9.02 0.45 -13.21
CA ALA A 155 -8.75 1.37 -14.31
C ALA A 155 -7.78 2.50 -13.89
N LEU A 156 -7.94 3.04 -12.68
CA LEU A 156 -6.98 3.97 -12.08
C LEU A 156 -5.63 3.25 -11.81
N GLY A 157 -5.70 2.00 -11.35
CA GLY A 157 -4.70 0.92 -11.40
C GLY A 157 -3.75 1.02 -12.57
N TYR A 158 -4.31 0.73 -13.75
CA TYR A 158 -3.58 0.69 -15.00
C TYR A 158 -3.07 2.06 -15.44
N LEU A 159 -3.84 3.13 -15.22
CA LEU A 159 -3.41 4.47 -15.60
C LEU A 159 -2.21 4.92 -14.79
N GLY A 160 -2.24 4.76 -13.47
CA GLY A 160 -1.15 5.21 -12.62
C GLY A 160 0.03 4.24 -12.60
N GLY A 161 -0.20 2.93 -12.67
CA GLY A 161 0.86 1.92 -12.81
C GLY A 161 1.58 2.03 -14.16
N GLY A 162 0.83 2.23 -15.24
CA GLY A 162 1.36 2.48 -16.58
C GLY A 162 2.13 3.79 -16.70
N LEU A 163 1.66 4.88 -16.06
CA LEU A 163 2.40 6.14 -15.98
C LEU A 163 3.69 6.01 -15.14
N LEU A 164 3.62 5.34 -13.98
CA LEU A 164 4.78 5.13 -13.10
C LEU A 164 5.84 4.19 -13.70
N PHE A 165 5.44 3.19 -14.48
CA PHE A 165 6.38 2.32 -15.19
C PHE A 165 6.88 2.91 -16.50
N GLY A 166 6.06 3.69 -17.21
CA GLY A 166 6.42 4.28 -18.51
C GLY A 166 7.38 5.46 -18.42
N LEU A 167 7.26 6.30 -17.38
CA LEU A 167 8.11 7.50 -17.20
C LEU A 167 9.60 7.16 -16.94
N PRO A 168 9.95 6.16 -16.11
CA PRO A 168 11.35 5.79 -15.87
C PRO A 168 12.00 5.00 -17.02
N VAL A 169 11.22 4.43 -17.94
CA VAL A 169 11.75 3.60 -19.04
C VAL A 169 12.06 4.40 -20.32
N LEU A 170 11.52 5.63 -20.42
CA LEU A 170 11.74 6.55 -21.54
C LEU A 170 12.74 7.68 -21.21
N GLY A 171 13.37 7.66 -20.03
CA GLY A 171 14.33 8.66 -19.56
C GLY A 171 15.75 8.13 -19.43
#